data_AF-A0A939DZQ5-F1
#
_entry.id   AF-A0A939DZQ5-F1
#
_cell.length_a   1.000
_cell.length_b   1.000
_cell.length_c   1.000
_cell.angle_alpha   90.00
_cell.angle_beta   90.00
_cell.angle_gamma   90.00
#
_symmetry.space_group_name_H-M   'P 1'
#
loop_
_entity.id
_entity.type
_entity.pdbx_description
1 polymer ?
#
loop_
_entity_poly.entity_id
_entity_poly.type
_entity_poly.pdbx_seq_one_letter_code
_entity_poly.pdbx_strand_id
1 'polypeptide(L)'
;MTHHRPQTHASATGQFGTWVWNNAELFDSNGSLIAMVCADVICIGPERLLCESVSGRFRFRCRATSGGGEVFTISSHGLTSASLVADCCGNKYRLRRIPGIKTTRMISDTDGDIATVRPGADGTMEVHVKPRVETTPKTDFVFLTWACVLVDGPDQRQLF
;
A
#
# COMPACT_ATOMS: atom_id res chain seq x y z
N MET A 1 -31.16 -19.71 28.47
CA MET A 1 -31.09 -19.71 27.00
C MET A 1 -29.89 -18.85 26.59
N THR A 2 -28.78 -19.51 26.29
CA THR A 2 -27.49 -18.89 26.02
C THR A 2 -27.40 -18.64 24.52
N HIS A 3 -27.47 -17.38 24.08
CA HIS A 3 -27.28 -17.05 22.66
C HIS A 3 -25.80 -17.16 22.31
N HIS A 4 -25.44 -18.29 21.70
CA HIS A 4 -24.14 -18.46 21.06
C HIS A 4 -24.11 -17.60 19.80
N ARG A 5 -23.31 -16.53 19.82
CA ARG A 5 -22.98 -15.73 18.65
C ARG A 5 -22.09 -16.59 17.74
N PRO A 6 -22.42 -16.79 16.45
CA PRO A 6 -21.54 -17.51 15.56
C PRO A 6 -20.29 -16.66 15.31
N GLN A 7 -19.12 -17.22 15.60
CA GLN A 7 -17.83 -16.69 15.19
C GLN A 7 -17.69 -16.95 13.69
N THR A 8 -17.81 -15.91 12.87
CA THR A 8 -17.50 -15.97 11.46
C THR A 8 -15.97 -16.05 11.32
N HIS A 9 -15.46 -17.24 11.06
CA HIS A 9 -14.11 -17.40 10.53
C HIS A 9 -14.07 -16.73 9.14
N ALA A 10 -13.30 -15.64 9.02
CA ALA A 10 -13.05 -15.02 7.73
C ALA A 10 -12.27 -16.02 6.85
N SER A 11 -12.91 -16.46 5.76
CA SER A 11 -12.27 -17.30 4.75
C SER A 11 -11.09 -16.56 4.10
N ALA A 12 -9.93 -17.21 4.03
CA ALA A 12 -8.66 -16.68 3.50
C ALA A 12 -8.65 -16.44 1.97
N THR A 13 -9.80 -16.47 1.29
CA THR A 13 -9.90 -16.49 -0.18
C THR A 13 -9.73 -15.14 -0.88
N GLY A 14 -9.67 -14.01 -0.14
CA GLY A 14 -9.48 -12.67 -0.72
C GLY A 14 -8.03 -12.23 -0.90
N GLN A 15 -7.07 -13.06 -0.50
CA GLN A 15 -5.66 -12.64 -0.44
C GLN A 15 -4.99 -12.56 -1.81
N PHE A 16 -5.55 -13.22 -2.82
CA PHE A 16 -4.99 -13.32 -4.16
C PHE A 16 -5.89 -12.66 -5.20
N GLY A 17 -5.27 -12.09 -6.24
CA GLY A 17 -5.96 -11.42 -7.34
C GLY A 17 -5.68 -9.92 -7.38
N THR A 18 -6.56 -9.19 -8.05
CA THR A 18 -6.45 -7.73 -8.18
C THR A 18 -7.18 -7.07 -7.03
N TRP A 19 -6.43 -6.40 -6.16
CA TRP A 19 -6.95 -5.46 -5.18
C TRP A 19 -7.00 -4.07 -5.82
N VAL A 20 -7.82 -3.18 -5.28
CA VAL A 20 -8.03 -1.87 -5.88
C VAL A 20 -8.07 -0.79 -4.80
N TRP A 21 -7.18 0.19 -4.94
CA TRP A 21 -7.34 1.49 -4.32
C TRP A 21 -8.32 2.32 -5.16
N ASN A 22 -9.50 2.59 -4.62
CA ASN A 22 -10.48 3.50 -5.19
C ASN A 22 -10.59 4.72 -4.28
N ASN A 23 -10.18 5.89 -4.78
CA ASN A 23 -9.96 7.08 -3.97
C ASN A 23 -9.00 6.79 -2.79
N ALA A 24 -9.53 6.77 -1.57
CA ALA A 24 -8.79 6.55 -0.34
C ALA A 24 -9.12 5.20 0.31
N GLU A 25 -9.76 4.27 -0.39
CA GLU A 25 -10.17 2.96 0.14
C GLU A 25 -9.51 1.84 -0.66
N LEU A 26 -8.99 0.84 0.05
CA LEU A 26 -8.39 -0.37 -0.51
C LEU A 26 -9.37 -1.53 -0.37
N PHE A 27 -9.76 -2.12 -1.48
CA PHE A 27 -10.59 -3.32 -1.53
C PHE A 27 -9.78 -4.52 -2.00
N ASP A 28 -10.04 -5.70 -1.42
CA ASP A 28 -9.51 -6.96 -1.93
C ASP A 28 -10.24 -7.46 -3.18
N SER A 29 -9.81 -8.60 -3.72
CA SER A 29 -10.40 -9.21 -4.92
C SER A 29 -11.84 -9.69 -4.74
N ASN A 30 -12.32 -9.83 -3.50
CA ASN A 30 -13.71 -10.15 -3.19
C ASN A 30 -14.55 -8.90 -2.90
N GLY A 31 -13.98 -7.70 -3.03
CA GLY A 31 -14.64 -6.44 -2.70
C GLY A 31 -14.70 -6.13 -1.21
N SER A 32 -13.92 -6.83 -0.38
CA SER A 32 -13.86 -6.54 1.06
C SER A 32 -12.95 -5.35 1.33
N LEU A 33 -13.40 -4.42 2.17
CA LEU A 33 -12.58 -3.28 2.59
C LEU A 33 -11.42 -3.75 3.47
N ILE A 34 -10.19 -3.44 3.04
CA ILE A 34 -8.95 -3.77 3.75
C ILE A 34 -8.39 -2.58 4.52
N ALA A 35 -8.42 -1.40 3.91
CA ALA A 35 -7.91 -0.18 4.50
C ALA A 35 -8.64 1.05 3.95
N MET A 36 -8.61 2.15 4.71
CA MET A 36 -9.01 3.46 4.21
C MET A 36 -8.05 4.55 4.70
N VAL A 37 -7.96 5.66 3.99
CA VAL A 37 -7.14 6.81 4.36
C VAL A 37 -8.02 8.04 4.56
N CYS A 38 -7.90 8.69 5.71
CA CYS A 38 -8.64 9.89 6.03
C CYS A 38 -7.76 10.85 6.83
N ALA A 39 -7.69 12.12 6.42
CA ALA A 39 -6.87 13.15 7.06
C ALA A 39 -5.43 12.66 7.32
N ASP A 40 -4.78 12.13 6.28
CA ASP A 40 -3.42 11.57 6.34
C ASP A 40 -3.24 10.33 7.25
N VAL A 41 -4.32 9.76 7.79
CA VAL A 41 -4.26 8.54 8.61
C VAL A 41 -4.73 7.32 7.82
N ILE A 42 -3.83 6.34 7.66
CA ILE A 42 -4.16 5.02 7.12
C ILE A 42 -4.78 4.17 8.24
N CYS A 43 -6.03 3.73 8.03
CA CYS A 43 -6.79 2.88 8.94
C CYS A 43 -6.80 1.44 8.42
N ILE A 44 -6.29 0.49 9.23
CA ILE A 44 -6.22 -0.94 8.88
C ILE A 44 -6.78 -1.75 10.05
N GLY A 45 -8.09 -2.04 10.03
CA GLY A 45 -8.75 -2.62 11.21
C GLY A 45 -8.58 -1.71 12.45
N PRO A 46 -7.95 -2.17 13.55
CA PRO A 46 -7.64 -1.33 14.71
C PRO A 46 -6.39 -0.45 14.53
N GLU A 47 -5.52 -0.77 13.57
CA GLU A 47 -4.25 -0.06 13.38
C GLU A 47 -4.48 1.31 12.74
N ARG A 48 -3.70 2.29 13.18
CA ARG A 48 -3.71 3.66 12.66
C ARG A 48 -2.28 4.09 12.39
N LEU A 49 -1.99 4.48 11.14
CA LEU A 49 -0.71 5.00 10.73
C LEU A 49 -0.88 6.45 10.26
N LEU A 50 -0.35 7.41 11.01
CA LEU A 50 -0.27 8.81 10.54
C LEU A 50 0.80 8.89 9.46
N CYS A 51 0.42 9.26 8.25
CA CYS A 51 1.20 9.15 7.03
C CYS A 51 1.44 10.52 6.38
N GLU A 52 2.69 10.97 6.37
CA GLU A 52 3.10 12.23 5.76
C GLU A 52 3.90 11.94 4.49
N SER A 53 3.68 12.70 3.42
CA SER A 53 4.45 12.56 2.19
C SER A 53 4.88 13.88 1.58
N VAL A 54 6.01 13.84 0.88
CA VAL A 54 6.53 14.96 0.10
C VAL A 54 6.84 14.44 -1.29
N SER A 55 6.10 14.95 -2.27
CA SER A 55 6.26 14.65 -3.69
C SER A 55 6.80 15.87 -4.43
N GLY A 56 8.02 15.76 -4.95
CA GLY A 56 8.64 16.75 -5.82
C GLY A 56 9.10 16.12 -7.14
N ARG A 57 9.51 16.97 -8.10
CA ARG A 57 9.88 16.56 -9.48
C ARG A 57 10.90 15.41 -9.55
N PHE A 58 11.79 15.30 -8.57
CA PHE A 58 12.87 14.29 -8.54
C PHE A 58 12.94 13.49 -7.25
N ARG A 59 12.11 13.81 -6.25
CA ARG A 59 12.20 13.25 -4.91
C ARG A 59 10.81 12.92 -4.41
N PHE A 60 10.69 11.71 -3.90
CA PHE A 60 9.54 11.25 -3.15
C PHE A 60 10.04 10.78 -1.78
N ARG A 61 9.34 11.21 -0.73
CA ARG A 61 9.49 10.69 0.62
C ARG A 61 8.10 10.44 1.19
N CYS A 62 7.92 9.33 1.87
CA CYS A 62 6.73 9.04 2.64
C CYS A 62 7.18 8.51 4.00
N ARG A 63 6.51 8.92 5.08
CA ARG A 63 6.74 8.41 6.42
C ARG A 63 5.40 8.13 7.05
N ALA A 64 5.26 6.98 7.71
CA ALA A 64 4.14 6.73 8.58
C ALA A 64 4.59 6.40 10.01
N THR A 65 3.77 6.73 10.99
CA THR A 65 3.98 6.39 12.40
C THR A 65 2.71 5.76 12.96
N SER A 66 2.83 4.60 13.61
CA SER A 66 1.71 3.94 14.28
C SER A 66 1.37 4.60 15.62
N GLY A 67 0.26 4.18 16.24
CA GLY A 67 -0.04 4.52 17.63
C GLY A 67 0.96 3.97 18.66
N GLY A 68 1.69 2.90 18.31
CA GLY A 68 2.75 2.30 19.14
C GLY A 68 4.12 2.95 18.97
N GLY A 69 4.27 3.86 18.01
CA GLY A 69 5.53 4.54 17.71
C GLY A 69 6.42 3.81 16.69
N GLU A 70 5.97 2.69 16.12
CA GLU A 70 6.62 2.07 14.97
C GLU A 70 6.65 3.04 13.79
N VAL A 71 7.82 3.15 13.15
CA VAL A 71 8.06 4.07 12.04
C VAL A 71 8.24 3.31 10.74
N PHE A 72 7.59 3.83 9.71
CA PHE A 72 7.63 3.34 8.34
C PHE A 72 8.17 4.46 7.47
N THR A 73 9.09 4.16 6.56
CA THR A 73 9.68 5.17 5.67
C THR A 73 9.83 4.65 4.25
N ILE A 74 9.63 5.55 3.29
CA ILE A 74 9.96 5.36 1.88
C ILE A 74 10.73 6.58 1.41
N SER A 75 11.79 6.38 0.64
CA SER A 75 12.54 7.47 0.02
C SER A 75 13.07 7.08 -1.35
N SER A 76 13.26 8.09 -2.21
CA SER A 76 13.90 7.89 -3.51
C SER A 76 15.34 7.40 -3.36
N HIS A 77 15.66 6.35 -4.10
CA HIS A 77 16.99 5.78 -4.18
C HIS A 77 17.68 6.30 -5.45
N GLY A 78 18.39 7.43 -5.32
CA GLY A 78 19.09 8.10 -6.42
C GLY A 78 18.45 9.43 -6.81
N LEU A 79 18.77 9.91 -8.01
CA LEU A 79 18.36 11.23 -8.51
C LEU A 79 16.91 11.28 -9.06
N THR A 80 16.23 10.13 -9.14
CA THR A 80 14.86 10.04 -9.66
C THR A 80 13.98 9.20 -8.73
N SER A 81 12.67 9.36 -8.79
CA SER A 81 11.69 8.50 -8.11
C SER A 81 11.48 7.14 -8.79
N ALA A 82 12.33 6.77 -9.76
CA ALA A 82 12.20 5.50 -10.49
C ALA A 82 12.43 4.27 -9.59
N SER A 83 13.26 4.42 -8.57
CA SER A 83 13.50 3.41 -7.54
C SER A 83 13.27 4.04 -6.17
N LEU A 84 12.44 3.40 -5.35
CA LEU A 84 12.25 3.76 -3.95
C LEU A 84 12.72 2.60 -3.07
N VAL A 85 13.27 2.95 -1.91
CA VAL A 85 13.59 2.01 -0.84
C VAL A 85 12.67 2.28 0.34
N ALA A 86 12.20 1.21 0.98
CA ALA A 86 11.36 1.29 2.16
C ALA A 86 11.95 0.54 3.33
N ASP A 87 11.65 1.04 4.53
CA ASP A 87 11.87 0.39 5.82
C ASP A 87 10.59 0.50 6.62
N CYS A 88 9.95 -0.64 6.89
CA CYS A 88 8.74 -0.75 7.69
C CYS A 88 9.07 -1.48 8.98
N CYS A 89 9.37 -0.73 10.05
CA CYS A 89 9.74 -1.29 11.34
C CYS A 89 10.87 -2.36 11.27
N GLY A 90 11.87 -2.14 10.40
CA GLY A 90 12.98 -3.06 10.16
C GLY A 90 12.84 -3.90 8.87
N ASN A 91 11.63 -4.09 8.37
CA ASN A 91 11.38 -4.85 7.13
C ASN A 91 11.74 -4.02 5.90
N LYS A 92 12.62 -4.54 5.03
CA LYS A 92 13.16 -3.81 3.89
C LYS A 92 12.44 -4.15 2.60
N TYR A 93 12.06 -3.12 1.85
CA TYR A 93 11.41 -3.28 0.55
C TYR A 93 12.03 -2.39 -0.52
N ARG A 94 11.79 -2.75 -1.78
CA ARG A 94 12.07 -1.94 -2.96
C ARG A 94 10.81 -1.78 -3.80
N LEU A 95 10.55 -0.55 -4.23
CA LEU A 95 9.46 -0.21 -5.15
C LEU A 95 10.07 0.36 -6.42
N ARG A 96 10.15 -0.45 -7.47
CA ARG A 96 10.83 -0.10 -8.73
C ARG A 96 9.82 0.09 -9.84
N ARG A 97 9.94 1.17 -10.62
CA ARG A 97 9.17 1.32 -11.85
C ARG A 97 9.53 0.20 -12.84
N ILE A 98 8.52 -0.37 -13.49
CA ILE A 98 8.74 -1.33 -14.57
C ILE A 98 9.27 -0.57 -15.80
N PRO A 99 10.37 -1.01 -16.42
CA PRO A 99 10.91 -0.37 -17.62
C PRO A 99 9.84 -0.24 -18.72
N GLY A 100 9.77 0.94 -19.36
CA GLY A 100 8.79 1.21 -20.41
C GLY A 100 7.39 1.63 -19.92
N ILE A 101 7.05 1.42 -18.64
CA ILE A 101 5.73 1.77 -18.08
C ILE A 101 5.91 2.68 -16.86
N LYS A 102 6.00 3.99 -17.10
CA LYS A 102 6.46 4.98 -16.13
C LYS A 102 5.63 5.07 -14.84
N THR A 103 4.41 4.55 -14.80
CA THR A 103 3.50 4.63 -13.64
C THR A 103 3.26 3.29 -12.95
N THR A 104 3.85 2.20 -13.45
CA THR A 104 3.69 0.87 -12.84
C THR A 104 4.91 0.54 -11.98
N ARG A 105 4.68 0.11 -10.74
CA ARG A 105 5.74 -0.33 -9.82
C ARG A 105 5.64 -1.80 -9.46
N MET A 106 6.79 -2.45 -9.37
CA MET A 106 6.96 -3.72 -8.69
C MET A 106 7.40 -3.47 -7.24
N ILE A 107 6.72 -4.08 -6.29
CA ILE A 107 7.07 -4.13 -4.87
C ILE A 107 7.75 -5.47 -4.60
N SER A 108 8.90 -5.45 -3.94
CA SER A 108 9.69 -6.65 -3.63
C SER A 108 10.39 -6.50 -2.28
N ASP A 109 10.62 -7.61 -1.59
CA ASP A 109 11.54 -7.72 -0.45
C ASP A 109 12.83 -8.47 -0.85
N THR A 110 13.56 -9.03 0.11
CA THR A 110 14.78 -9.80 -0.15
C THR A 110 14.53 -11.15 -0.82
N ASP A 111 13.32 -11.69 -0.69
CA ASP A 111 13.02 -13.07 -1.05
C ASP A 111 12.11 -13.14 -2.28
N GLY A 112 11.51 -12.02 -2.71
CA GLY A 112 10.84 -11.96 -3.99
C GLY A 112 9.86 -10.80 -4.16
N ASP A 113 9.09 -10.90 -5.23
CA ASP A 113 8.09 -9.90 -5.59
C ASP A 113 6.78 -10.13 -4.80
N ILE A 114 6.24 -9.05 -4.25
CA ILE A 114 5.03 -9.02 -3.41
C ILE A 114 3.80 -8.59 -4.21
N ALA A 115 3.93 -7.56 -5.03
CA ALA A 115 2.84 -7.06 -5.86
C ALA A 115 3.34 -6.17 -7.00
N THR A 116 2.49 -6.03 -8.02
CA THR A 116 2.62 -4.96 -9.02
C THR A 116 1.50 -3.95 -8.81
N VAL A 117 1.81 -2.65 -8.76
CA VAL A 117 0.83 -1.57 -8.60
C VAL A 117 0.82 -0.72 -9.86
N ARG A 118 -0.37 -0.44 -10.43
CA ARG A 118 -0.53 0.36 -11.65
C ARG A 118 -1.82 1.18 -11.63
N PRO A 119 -1.87 2.33 -12.33
CA PRO A 119 -3.13 3.01 -12.60
C PRO A 119 -4.09 2.12 -13.41
N GLY A 120 -5.35 2.10 -12.98
CA GLY A 120 -6.50 1.59 -13.72
C GLY A 120 -7.01 2.60 -14.74
N ALA A 121 -7.84 2.15 -15.68
CA ALA A 121 -8.42 3.02 -16.72
C ALA A 121 -9.51 3.97 -16.18
N ASP A 122 -10.08 3.66 -15.03
CA ASP A 122 -11.19 4.35 -14.36
C ASP A 122 -10.71 5.31 -13.25
N GLY A 123 -9.40 5.58 -13.18
CA GLY A 123 -8.80 6.43 -12.15
C GLY A 123 -8.48 5.72 -10.83
N THR A 124 -8.75 4.41 -10.74
CA THR A 124 -8.32 3.59 -9.60
C THR A 124 -6.83 3.25 -9.67
N MET A 125 -6.29 2.68 -8.60
CA MET A 125 -4.95 2.08 -8.58
C MET A 125 -5.08 0.58 -8.31
N GLU A 126 -4.80 -0.23 -9.33
CA GLU A 126 -4.84 -1.69 -9.24
C GLU A 126 -3.56 -2.24 -8.60
N VAL A 127 -3.74 -3.18 -7.68
CA VAL A 127 -2.68 -3.89 -6.97
C VAL A 127 -2.80 -5.38 -7.30
N HIS A 128 -1.90 -5.87 -8.14
CA HIS A 128 -1.82 -7.26 -8.56
C HIS A 128 -0.99 -8.03 -7.55
N VAL A 129 -1.67 -8.72 -6.63
CA VAL A 129 -1.06 -9.37 -5.49
C VAL A 129 -0.37 -10.69 -5.89
N LYS A 130 0.83 -10.94 -5.37
CA LYS A 130 1.61 -12.16 -5.59
C LYS A 130 1.65 -13.02 -4.31
N PRO A 131 1.98 -14.32 -4.40
CA PRO A 131 1.99 -15.21 -3.23
C PRO A 131 2.87 -14.78 -2.06
N ARG A 132 3.95 -14.03 -2.33
CA ARG A 132 4.82 -13.49 -1.29
C ARG A 132 4.10 -12.54 -0.31
N VAL A 133 2.92 -12.02 -0.66
CA VAL A 133 2.10 -11.20 0.25
C VAL A 133 1.73 -11.95 1.53
N GLU A 134 1.62 -13.27 1.50
CA GLU A 134 1.16 -14.07 2.65
C GLU A 134 2.08 -13.94 3.86
N THR A 135 3.37 -13.75 3.61
CA THR A 135 4.40 -13.54 4.64
C THR A 135 4.71 -12.07 4.88
N THR A 136 4.02 -11.15 4.20
CA THR A 136 4.21 -9.70 4.33
C THR A 136 3.23 -9.16 5.37
N PRO A 137 3.68 -8.43 6.40
CA PRO A 137 2.75 -7.79 7.35
C PRO A 137 1.76 -6.89 6.62
N LYS A 138 0.47 -6.98 6.99
CA LYS A 138 -0.60 -6.21 6.33
C LYS A 138 -0.36 -4.69 6.40
N THR A 139 0.16 -4.20 7.52
CA THR A 139 0.53 -2.78 7.71
C THR A 139 1.55 -2.32 6.68
N ASP A 140 2.60 -3.12 6.47
CA ASP A 140 3.68 -2.85 5.52
C ASP A 140 3.09 -2.81 4.11
N PHE A 141 2.33 -3.84 3.73
CA PHE A 141 1.71 -3.95 2.42
C PHE A 141 0.80 -2.75 2.08
N VAL A 142 -0.09 -2.37 3.00
CA VAL A 142 -0.98 -1.22 2.81
C VAL A 142 -0.18 0.08 2.70
N PHE A 143 0.82 0.30 3.57
CA PHE A 143 1.67 1.49 3.50
C PHE A 143 2.44 1.58 2.17
N LEU A 144 3.04 0.46 1.73
CA LEU A 144 3.80 0.39 0.48
C LEU A 144 2.92 0.68 -0.75
N THR A 145 1.72 0.10 -0.80
CA THR A 145 0.79 0.31 -1.91
C THR A 145 0.17 1.71 -1.90
N TRP A 146 -0.12 2.28 -0.72
CA TRP A 146 -0.55 3.67 -0.59
C TRP A 146 0.53 4.64 -1.07
N ALA A 147 1.80 4.39 -0.77
CA ALA A 147 2.88 5.20 -1.31
C ALA A 147 2.97 5.17 -2.84
N CYS A 148 2.60 4.06 -3.49
CA CYS A 148 2.44 4.00 -4.95
C CYS A 148 1.31 4.92 -5.44
N VAL A 149 0.18 4.98 -4.72
CA VAL A 149 -0.92 5.92 -5.01
C VAL A 149 -0.42 7.37 -4.95
N LEU A 150 0.29 7.73 -3.88
CA LEU A 150 0.78 9.10 -3.68
C LEU A 150 1.82 9.56 -4.73
N VAL A 151 2.62 8.64 -5.27
CA VAL A 151 3.74 8.98 -6.18
C VAL A 151 3.39 8.82 -7.67
N ASP A 152 2.51 7.88 -8.03
CA ASP A 152 2.18 7.55 -9.42
C ASP A 152 0.68 7.62 -9.73
N GLY A 153 -0.18 7.80 -8.72
CA GLY A 153 -1.61 7.95 -8.93
C GLY A 153 -1.96 9.21 -9.74
N PRO A 154 -3.14 9.22 -10.38
CA PRO A 154 -3.65 10.43 -11.02
C PRO A 154 -3.72 11.58 -10.00
N ASP A 155 -3.38 12.81 -10.42
CA ASP A 155 -3.20 13.99 -9.56
C ASP A 155 -4.29 14.08 -8.46
N GLN A 156 -3.92 13.78 -7.20
CA GLN A 156 -4.81 13.84 -6.03
C GLN A 156 -4.97 15.27 -5.47
N ARG A 157 -4.82 16.32 -6.30
CA ARG A 157 -4.78 17.74 -5.84
C ARG A 157 -6.10 18.30 -5.28
N GLN A 158 -7.09 17.49 -4.92
CA GLN A 158 -8.40 17.98 -4.48
C GLN A 158 -9.01 17.26 -3.26
N LEU A 159 -8.23 16.57 -2.44
CA LEU A 159 -8.73 16.01 -1.18
C LEU A 159 -8.06 16.64 0.04
N PHE A 160 -8.15 17.97 0.13
CA PHE A 160 -8.02 18.74 1.37
C PHE A 160 -8.99 19.93 1.32
#